data_AF-A0A5T6N2K3-F1
#
_entry.id   AF-A0A5T6N2K3-F1
#
_cell.length_a   1.000
_cell.length_b   1.000
_cell.length_c   1.000
_cell.angle_alpha   90.00
_cell.angle_beta   90.00
_cell.angle_gamma   90.00
#
_symmetry.space_group_name_H-M   'P 1'
#
loop_
_entity.id
_entity.type
_entity.pdbx_description
1 polymer ?
#
loop_
_entity_poly.entity_id
_entity_poly.type
_entity_poly.pdbx_seq_one_letter_code
_entity_poly.pdbx_strand_id
1 'polypeptide(L)'
;MFRSGLPIFFIISGYYLLNSNIKSIKSFYLKRFINIIVPFIIYSFLHFLIMNRDSTLSINICSDYFLKILNGSLSVHFWFVYVIIGMYLFTPVFSYIINSISDRTLNLSFIALLIAYLINMYSINLTIINIKIFEIPYLNYWYLYFFIGGYIGRKKFTMSKEAALSFIFLGYALTAVSIYKTKDYPHLMPFDAGINMIILSTSIFLFFARTDFTVSRGVTLIPLISKHTYGVYLIHMAILNVIYIYFMTRNIVYNAFMMICACFIISLIISYVTDNILINRITMLSGVSRILSTPDRK
;
A
#
# COMPACT_ATOMS: atom_id res chain seq x y z
N MET A 1 -1.23 0.61 15.70
CA MET A 1 0.14 1.08 15.39
C MET A 1 0.60 0.66 13.98
N PHE A 2 0.36 -0.57 13.52
CA PHE A 2 0.89 -1.14 12.26
C PHE A 2 0.08 -0.86 10.97
N ARG A 3 -0.84 0.11 10.97
CA ARG A 3 -1.74 0.37 9.82
C ARG A 3 -1.28 1.47 8.85
N SER A 4 -0.13 2.11 9.11
CA SER A 4 0.43 3.13 8.20
C SER A 4 1.17 2.54 6.99
N GLY A 5 1.43 1.22 6.96
CA GLY A 5 2.19 0.58 5.88
C GLY A 5 1.60 0.78 4.48
N LEU A 6 0.29 0.57 4.32
CA LEU A 6 -0.39 0.78 3.04
C LEU A 6 -0.41 2.26 2.61
N PRO A 7 -0.82 3.22 3.49
CA PRO A 7 -0.68 4.65 3.19
C PRO A 7 0.72 5.06 2.72
N ILE A 8 1.76 4.62 3.44
CA ILE A 8 3.16 4.92 3.09
C ILE A 8 3.51 4.33 1.72
N PHE A 9 3.07 3.10 1.42
CA PHE A 9 3.28 2.48 0.11
C PHE A 9 2.69 3.33 -1.02
N PHE A 10 1.48 3.86 -0.84
CA PHE A 10 0.84 4.72 -1.84
C PHE A 10 1.56 6.07 -2.00
N ILE A 11 2.05 6.67 -0.91
CA ILE A 11 2.88 7.89 -0.96
C ILE A 11 4.18 7.61 -1.73
N ILE A 12 4.89 6.54 -1.40
CA ILE A 12 6.13 6.14 -2.10
C ILE A 12 5.85 5.92 -3.59
N SER A 13 4.78 5.19 -3.90
CA SER A 13 4.37 4.93 -5.29
C SER A 13 4.11 6.23 -6.03
N GLY A 14 3.35 7.15 -5.43
CA GLY A 14 3.06 8.46 -6.00
C GLY A 14 4.30 9.30 -6.26
N TYR A 15 5.20 9.35 -5.27
CA TYR A 15 6.45 10.09 -5.33
C TYR A 15 7.29 9.67 -6.53
N TYR A 16 7.51 8.38 -6.73
CA TYR A 16 8.33 7.89 -7.83
C TYR A 16 7.59 7.88 -9.17
N LEU A 17 6.32 7.49 -9.18
CA LEU A 17 5.59 7.25 -10.43
C LEU A 17 5.13 8.55 -11.10
N LEU A 18 4.59 9.49 -10.34
CA LEU A 18 4.08 10.74 -10.89
C LEU A 18 5.21 11.67 -11.33
N ASN A 19 6.38 11.56 -10.72
CA ASN A 19 7.57 12.34 -11.06
C ASN A 19 8.53 11.60 -12.02
N SER A 20 8.12 10.44 -12.55
CA SER A 20 8.92 9.71 -13.55
C SER A 20 8.74 10.28 -14.95
N ASN A 21 9.82 10.36 -15.73
CA ASN A 21 9.73 10.74 -17.13
C ASN A 21 9.37 9.53 -17.99
N ILE A 22 8.06 9.37 -18.28
CA ILE A 22 7.53 8.22 -19.02
C ILE A 22 7.77 8.42 -20.52
N LYS A 23 8.85 7.82 -21.03
CA LYS A 23 9.19 7.88 -22.47
C LYS A 23 8.26 7.06 -23.37
N SER A 24 7.79 5.92 -22.88
CA SER A 24 6.89 5.03 -23.64
C SER A 24 5.83 4.41 -22.72
N ILE A 25 4.57 4.65 -23.07
CA ILE A 25 3.40 4.14 -22.35
C ILE A 25 3.35 2.61 -22.41
N LYS A 26 3.66 2.02 -23.57
CA LYS A 26 3.68 0.56 -23.76
C LYS A 26 4.69 -0.10 -22.81
N SER A 27 5.93 0.39 -22.76
CA SER A 27 6.94 -0.16 -21.85
C SER A 27 6.58 0.07 -20.38
N PHE A 28 5.95 1.21 -20.08
CA PHE A 28 5.49 1.53 -18.73
C PHE A 28 4.48 0.50 -18.21
N TYR A 29 3.46 0.17 -19.01
CA TYR A 29 2.43 -0.80 -18.63
C TYR A 29 2.98 -2.22 -18.61
N LEU A 30 3.72 -2.65 -19.65
CA LEU A 30 4.24 -4.01 -19.73
C LEU A 30 5.11 -4.35 -18.51
N LYS A 31 6.04 -3.46 -18.15
CA LYS A 31 6.92 -3.65 -17.00
C LYS A 31 6.14 -3.82 -15.69
N ARG A 32 5.07 -3.06 -15.51
CA ARG A 32 4.29 -3.07 -14.26
C ARG A 32 3.31 -4.23 -14.22
N PHE A 33 2.66 -4.52 -15.34
CA PHE A 33 1.78 -5.66 -15.50
C PHE A 33 2.51 -6.95 -15.13
N ILE A 34 3.68 -7.20 -15.72
CA ILE A 34 4.48 -8.38 -15.42
C ILE A 34 4.89 -8.42 -13.93
N ASN A 35 5.35 -7.29 -13.39
CA ASN A 35 5.88 -7.28 -12.02
C ASN A 35 4.82 -7.36 -10.91
N ILE A 36 3.55 -7.07 -11.22
CA ILE A 36 2.44 -7.10 -10.26
C ILE A 36 1.51 -8.28 -10.53
N ILE A 37 1.02 -8.41 -11.76
CA ILE A 37 -0.04 -9.37 -12.11
C ILE A 37 0.48 -10.80 -12.07
N VAL A 38 1.70 -11.06 -12.56
CA VAL A 38 2.26 -12.43 -12.55
C VAL A 38 2.41 -12.97 -11.12
N PRO A 39 3.09 -12.27 -10.18
CA PRO A 39 3.10 -12.70 -8.79
C PRO A 39 1.71 -12.79 -8.19
N PHE A 40 0.83 -11.80 -8.47
CA PHE A 40 -0.52 -11.82 -7.94
C PHE A 40 -1.27 -13.09 -8.32
N ILE A 41 -1.27 -13.49 -9.59
CA ILE A 41 -1.92 -14.73 -10.05
C ILE A 41 -1.30 -15.96 -9.36
N ILE A 42 0.02 -16.03 -9.25
CA ILE A 42 0.69 -17.18 -8.62
C ILE A 42 0.32 -17.28 -7.12
N TYR A 43 0.49 -16.20 -6.37
CA TYR A 43 0.21 -16.20 -4.93
C TYR A 43 -1.27 -16.29 -4.60
N SER A 44 -2.15 -15.68 -5.40
CA SER A 44 -3.60 -15.79 -5.20
C SER A 44 -4.08 -17.21 -5.48
N PHE A 45 -3.51 -17.90 -6.46
CA PHE A 45 -3.77 -19.32 -6.66
C PHE A 45 -3.26 -20.18 -5.50
N LEU A 46 -2.02 -19.95 -5.02
CA LEU A 46 -1.51 -20.63 -3.82
C LEU A 46 -2.40 -20.36 -2.60
N HIS A 47 -2.82 -19.12 -2.38
CA HIS A 47 -3.77 -18.74 -1.34
C HIS A 47 -5.08 -19.51 -1.49
N PHE A 48 -5.64 -19.59 -2.70
CA PHE A 48 -6.86 -20.35 -2.97
C PHE A 48 -6.71 -21.81 -2.58
N LEU A 49 -5.60 -22.46 -2.96
CA LEU A 49 -5.34 -23.86 -2.58
C LEU A 49 -5.25 -24.05 -1.06
N ILE A 50 -4.53 -23.18 -0.36
CA ILE A 50 -4.38 -23.27 1.11
C ILE A 50 -5.73 -23.07 1.84
N MET A 51 -6.58 -22.17 1.33
CA MET A 51 -7.92 -21.94 1.89
C MET A 51 -8.88 -23.10 1.68
N ASN A 52 -8.69 -23.91 0.62
CA ASN A 52 -9.56 -25.02 0.26
C ASN A 52 -8.89 -26.38 0.50
N ARG A 53 -7.90 -26.44 1.41
CA ARG A 53 -7.13 -27.65 1.71
C ARG A 53 -7.96 -28.79 2.33
N ASP A 54 -9.01 -28.43 3.06
CA ASP A 54 -9.84 -29.36 3.83
C ASP A 54 -11.15 -29.71 3.08
N SER A 55 -11.43 -29.09 1.93
CA SER A 55 -12.56 -29.41 1.08
C SER A 55 -12.19 -30.46 0.04
N THR A 56 -13.14 -31.31 -0.33
CA THR A 56 -13.00 -32.13 -1.54
C THR A 56 -12.90 -31.18 -2.72
N LEU A 57 -11.69 -31.07 -3.28
CA LEU A 57 -11.43 -30.21 -4.43
C LEU A 57 -12.43 -30.56 -5.54
N SER A 58 -13.25 -29.57 -5.92
CA SER A 58 -14.26 -29.74 -6.98
C SER A 58 -13.56 -30.10 -8.29
N ILE A 59 -14.25 -30.75 -9.23
CA ILE A 59 -13.72 -30.98 -10.59
C ILE A 59 -13.45 -29.64 -11.33
N ASN A 60 -13.95 -28.51 -10.80
CA ASN A 60 -13.91 -27.18 -11.43
C ASN A 60 -13.06 -26.14 -10.66
N ILE A 61 -12.02 -26.55 -9.94
CA ILE A 61 -11.08 -25.68 -9.17
C ILE A 61 -10.69 -24.40 -9.92
N CYS A 62 -10.32 -24.53 -11.20
CA CYS A 62 -9.88 -23.39 -12.00
C CYS A 62 -11.01 -22.38 -12.22
N SER A 63 -12.22 -22.86 -12.55
CA SER A 63 -13.39 -22.01 -12.75
C SER A 63 -13.75 -21.26 -11.47
N ASP A 64 -13.81 -21.97 -10.35
CA ASP A 64 -14.12 -21.40 -9.03
C ASP A 64 -13.10 -20.32 -8.63
N TYR A 65 -11.82 -20.58 -8.88
CA TYR A 65 -10.74 -19.62 -8.67
C TYR A 65 -10.91 -18.37 -9.53
N PHE A 66 -11.10 -18.51 -10.85
CA PHE A 66 -11.25 -17.36 -11.75
C PHE A 66 -12.47 -16.52 -11.38
N LEU A 67 -13.60 -17.13 -11.06
CA LEU A 67 -14.80 -16.42 -10.60
C LEU A 67 -14.54 -15.64 -9.31
N LYS A 68 -13.85 -16.23 -8.33
CA LYS A 68 -13.51 -15.54 -7.07
C LYS A 68 -12.54 -14.38 -7.27
N ILE A 69 -11.59 -14.48 -8.20
CA ILE A 69 -10.70 -13.37 -8.55
C ILE A 69 -11.47 -12.24 -9.22
N LEU A 70 -12.27 -12.55 -10.24
CA LEU A 70 -13.03 -11.55 -10.99
C LEU A 70 -14.02 -10.79 -10.10
N ASN A 71 -14.64 -11.49 -9.16
CA ASN A 71 -15.55 -10.90 -8.17
C ASN A 71 -14.83 -10.21 -7.00
N GLY A 72 -13.49 -10.28 -6.93
CA GLY A 72 -12.71 -9.73 -5.82
C GLY A 72 -12.97 -10.40 -4.47
N SER A 73 -13.64 -11.56 -4.45
CA SER A 73 -14.09 -12.24 -3.23
C SER A 73 -13.11 -13.29 -2.72
N LEU A 74 -11.98 -13.48 -3.40
CA LEU A 74 -10.99 -14.49 -3.05
C LEU A 74 -10.36 -14.26 -1.65
N SER A 75 -10.02 -13.02 -1.33
CA SER A 75 -9.55 -12.63 -0.01
C SER A 75 -9.63 -11.13 0.19
N VAL A 76 -9.92 -10.70 1.42
CA VAL A 76 -10.16 -9.28 1.73
C VAL A 76 -8.94 -8.43 1.38
N HIS A 77 -7.72 -8.85 1.72
CA HIS A 77 -6.53 -8.01 1.50
C HIS A 77 -6.20 -7.79 0.00
N PHE A 78 -6.68 -8.62 -0.93
CA PHE A 78 -6.38 -8.45 -2.35
C PHE A 78 -6.94 -7.16 -2.96
N TRP A 79 -7.86 -6.45 -2.28
CA TRP A 79 -8.37 -5.15 -2.73
C TRP A 79 -7.24 -4.17 -3.11
N PHE A 80 -6.12 -4.20 -2.39
CA PHE A 80 -4.96 -3.35 -2.62
C PHE A 80 -4.36 -3.51 -4.02
N VAL A 81 -4.29 -4.76 -4.51
CA VAL A 81 -3.72 -5.06 -5.82
C VAL A 81 -4.61 -4.44 -6.91
N TYR A 82 -5.93 -4.56 -6.77
CA TYR A 82 -6.89 -3.94 -7.69
C TYR A 82 -6.76 -2.42 -7.69
N VAL A 83 -6.61 -1.80 -6.53
CA VAL A 83 -6.40 -0.34 -6.42
C VAL A 83 -5.10 0.10 -7.10
N ILE A 84 -3.99 -0.62 -6.92
CA ILE A 84 -2.72 -0.30 -7.57
C ILE A 84 -2.82 -0.45 -9.09
N ILE A 85 -3.48 -1.48 -9.59
CA ILE A 85 -3.71 -1.67 -11.03
C ILE A 85 -4.45 -0.44 -11.58
N GLY A 86 -5.52 0.00 -10.91
CA GLY A 86 -6.24 1.21 -11.27
C GLY A 86 -5.35 2.46 -11.27
N MET A 87 -4.56 2.67 -10.22
CA MET A 87 -3.61 3.79 -10.18
C MET A 87 -2.60 3.75 -11.32
N TYR A 88 -2.09 2.57 -11.66
CA TYR A 88 -1.09 2.41 -12.70
C TYR A 88 -1.67 2.72 -14.08
N LEU A 89 -2.93 2.35 -14.33
CA LEU A 89 -3.65 2.69 -15.55
C LEU A 89 -3.71 4.21 -15.78
N PHE A 90 -3.92 4.99 -14.72
CA PHE A 90 -4.00 6.46 -14.83
C PHE A 90 -2.67 7.19 -14.60
N THR A 91 -1.62 6.45 -14.19
CA THR A 91 -0.32 7.06 -13.84
C THR A 91 0.27 7.86 -15.00
N PRO A 92 0.29 7.41 -16.27
CA PRO A 92 0.87 8.21 -17.36
C PRO A 92 0.18 9.57 -17.53
N VAL A 93 -1.13 9.61 -17.36
CA VAL A 93 -1.92 10.85 -17.45
C VAL A 93 -1.59 11.79 -16.29
N PHE A 94 -1.65 11.29 -15.05
CA PHE A 94 -1.36 12.12 -13.88
C PHE A 94 0.09 12.58 -13.81
N SER A 95 1.03 11.73 -14.24
CA SER A 95 2.44 12.08 -14.35
C SER A 95 2.64 13.21 -15.37
N TYR A 96 2.00 13.12 -16.54
CA TYR A 96 2.04 14.22 -17.51
C TYR A 96 1.48 15.52 -16.93
N ILE A 97 0.29 15.48 -16.32
CA ILE A 97 -0.36 16.66 -15.72
C ILE A 97 0.55 17.32 -14.69
N ILE A 98 1.03 16.58 -13.68
CA ILE A 98 1.84 17.12 -12.58
C ILE A 98 3.13 17.77 -13.09
N ASN A 99 3.72 17.24 -14.15
CA ASN A 99 4.94 17.77 -14.73
C ASN A 99 4.71 18.95 -15.69
N SER A 100 3.51 19.11 -16.23
CA SER A 100 3.21 20.11 -17.26
C SER A 100 2.55 21.38 -16.72
N ILE A 101 1.84 21.30 -15.60
CA ILE A 101 1.15 22.46 -15.01
C ILE A 101 2.10 23.40 -14.25
N SER A 102 1.68 24.66 -14.13
CA SER A 102 2.41 25.66 -13.34
C SER A 102 2.41 25.31 -11.85
N ASP A 103 3.40 25.82 -11.13
CA ASP A 103 3.50 25.63 -9.67
C ASP A 103 2.31 26.18 -8.89
N ARG A 104 1.71 27.28 -9.38
CA ARG A 104 0.51 27.88 -8.80
C ARG A 104 -0.69 26.96 -9.01
N THR A 105 -0.87 26.46 -10.23
CA THR A 105 -1.95 25.52 -10.57
C THR A 105 -1.85 24.25 -9.74
N LEU A 106 -0.65 23.66 -9.63
CA LEU A 106 -0.40 22.49 -8.81
C LEU A 106 -0.81 22.69 -7.34
N ASN A 107 -0.42 23.82 -6.73
CA ASN A 107 -0.76 24.14 -5.35
C ASN A 107 -2.28 24.28 -5.16
N LEU A 108 -2.93 25.04 -6.04
CA LEU A 108 -4.38 25.25 -5.96
C LEU A 108 -5.16 23.95 -6.17
N SER A 109 -4.76 23.13 -7.16
CA SER A 109 -5.37 21.81 -7.40
C SER A 109 -5.18 20.86 -6.21
N PHE A 110 -4.00 20.87 -5.58
CA PHE A 110 -3.74 20.04 -4.40
C PHE A 110 -4.51 20.51 -3.17
N ILE A 111 -4.63 21.83 -2.95
CA ILE A 111 -5.50 22.39 -1.90
C ILE A 111 -6.96 22.02 -2.15
N ALA A 112 -7.43 22.15 -3.40
CA ALA A 112 -8.79 21.75 -3.77
C ALA A 112 -9.03 20.25 -3.52
N LEU A 113 -8.05 19.39 -3.82
CA LEU A 113 -8.09 17.96 -3.54
C LEU A 113 -8.24 17.68 -2.04
N LEU A 114 -7.46 18.37 -1.20
CA LEU A 114 -7.53 18.24 0.26
C LEU A 114 -8.87 18.75 0.81
N ILE A 115 -9.37 19.87 0.31
CA ILE A 115 -10.69 20.39 0.71
C ILE A 115 -11.79 19.42 0.31
N ALA A 116 -11.80 18.94 -0.94
CA ALA A 116 -12.78 17.95 -1.40
C ALA A 116 -12.73 16.67 -0.57
N TYR A 117 -11.53 16.24 -0.16
CA TYR A 117 -11.36 15.12 0.74
C TYR A 117 -11.97 15.38 2.13
N LEU A 118 -11.63 16.51 2.76
CA LEU A 118 -12.15 16.88 4.07
C LEU A 118 -13.68 17.03 4.05
N ILE A 119 -14.24 17.61 2.99
CA ILE A 119 -15.70 17.70 2.82
C ILE A 119 -16.32 16.30 2.76
N ASN A 120 -15.78 15.39 1.94
CA ASN A 120 -16.29 14.01 1.85
C ASN A 120 -16.20 13.26 3.19
N MET A 121 -15.14 13.52 3.98
CA MET A 121 -14.93 12.86 5.27
C MET A 121 -15.87 13.38 6.37
N TYR A 122 -16.19 14.68 6.36
CA TYR A 122 -16.95 15.33 7.43
C TYR A 122 -18.36 15.77 7.02
N SER A 123 -18.79 15.54 5.78
CA SER A 123 -20.14 15.87 5.29
C SER A 123 -21.25 15.25 6.13
N ILE A 124 -21.02 14.06 6.71
CA ILE A 124 -21.94 13.36 7.62
C ILE A 124 -22.23 14.16 8.90
N ASN A 125 -21.33 15.04 9.34
CA ASN A 125 -21.59 15.92 10.50
C ASN A 125 -22.33 17.20 10.09
N LEU A 126 -22.27 17.60 8.82
CA LEU A 126 -22.96 18.79 8.33
C LEU A 126 -24.46 18.55 8.13
N THR A 127 -24.87 17.29 7.98
CA THR A 127 -26.28 16.89 8.09
C THR A 127 -26.86 17.04 9.51
N ILE A 128 -26.03 17.03 10.56
CA ILE A 128 -26.48 17.29 11.95
C ILE A 128 -26.92 18.75 12.14
N ILE A 129 -26.32 19.67 11.38
CA ILE A 129 -26.69 21.10 11.37
C ILE A 129 -27.59 21.48 10.18
N ASN A 130 -28.25 20.49 9.56
CA ASN A 130 -29.19 20.69 8.44
C ASN A 130 -28.59 21.36 7.18
N ILE A 131 -27.26 21.33 7.02
CA ILE A 131 -26.59 21.82 5.82
C ILE A 131 -26.38 20.63 4.87
N LYS A 132 -27.23 20.55 3.84
CA LYS A 132 -27.03 19.61 2.74
C LYS A 132 -25.98 20.18 1.79
N ILE A 133 -24.73 19.74 1.94
CA ILE A 133 -23.67 20.06 0.98
C ILE A 133 -24.04 19.39 -0.36
N PHE A 134 -23.71 20.04 -1.48
CA PHE A 134 -23.73 19.41 -2.79
C PHE A 134 -22.88 18.14 -2.78
N GLU A 135 -23.35 17.07 -3.45
CA GLU A 135 -22.61 15.82 -3.57
C GLU A 135 -21.32 16.06 -4.38
N ILE A 136 -20.18 16.10 -3.68
CA ILE A 136 -18.87 16.14 -4.32
C ILE A 136 -18.51 14.69 -4.71
N PRO A 137 -18.02 14.45 -5.94
CA PRO A 137 -17.52 13.13 -6.32
C PRO A 137 -16.52 12.59 -5.30
N TYR A 138 -16.76 11.35 -4.84
CA TYR A 138 -15.91 10.71 -3.86
C TYR A 138 -14.54 10.38 -4.46
N LEU A 139 -13.50 11.04 -3.96
CA LEU A 139 -12.13 10.63 -4.21
C LEU A 139 -11.69 9.64 -3.14
N ASN A 140 -11.39 8.41 -3.57
CA ASN A 140 -10.86 7.40 -2.66
C ASN A 140 -9.52 7.86 -2.05
N TYR A 141 -9.41 7.79 -0.72
CA TYR A 141 -8.26 8.27 0.05
C TYR A 141 -6.93 7.60 -0.32
N TRP A 142 -6.94 6.40 -0.90
CA TRP A 142 -5.72 5.79 -1.46
C TRP A 142 -5.12 6.63 -2.58
N TYR A 143 -5.95 7.26 -3.42
CA TYR A 143 -5.48 8.21 -4.43
C TYR A 143 -4.97 9.50 -3.81
N LEU A 144 -5.55 9.95 -2.69
CA LEU A 144 -5.00 11.10 -1.97
C LEU A 144 -3.56 10.83 -1.51
N TYR A 145 -3.27 9.66 -0.92
CA TYR A 145 -1.90 9.26 -0.58
C TYR A 145 -0.97 9.25 -1.80
N PHE A 146 -1.44 8.71 -2.91
CA PHE A 146 -0.72 8.70 -4.18
C PHE A 146 -0.40 10.13 -4.67
N PHE A 147 -1.37 11.05 -4.63
CA PHE A 147 -1.14 12.45 -5.03
C PHE A 147 -0.29 13.23 -4.04
N ILE A 148 -0.36 12.94 -2.73
CA ILE A 148 0.55 13.49 -1.70
C ILE A 148 2.00 13.17 -2.09
N GLY A 149 2.28 11.91 -2.43
CA GLY A 149 3.60 11.51 -2.90
C GLY A 149 4.04 12.28 -4.15
N GLY A 150 3.18 12.36 -5.15
CA GLY A 150 3.44 13.11 -6.38
C GLY A 150 3.77 14.58 -6.12
N TYR A 151 2.97 15.25 -5.29
CA TYR A 151 3.16 16.64 -4.90
C TYR A 151 4.50 16.86 -4.16
N ILE A 152 4.82 16.00 -3.19
CA ILE A 152 6.09 16.07 -2.45
C ILE A 152 7.28 15.95 -3.40
N GLY A 153 7.23 15.00 -4.35
CA GLY A 153 8.30 14.82 -5.33
C GLY A 153 8.44 16.00 -6.28
N ARG A 154 7.32 16.53 -6.81
CA ARG A 154 7.33 17.64 -7.76
C ARG A 154 7.85 18.94 -7.16
N LYS A 155 7.47 19.21 -5.91
CA LYS A 155 7.92 20.38 -5.14
C LYS A 155 9.29 20.19 -4.48
N LYS A 156 9.84 18.98 -4.53
CA LYS A 156 11.02 18.58 -3.75
C LYS A 156 10.85 19.00 -2.29
N PHE A 157 9.66 18.78 -1.74
CA PHE A 157 9.30 19.26 -0.41
C PHE A 157 10.21 18.62 0.64
N THR A 158 10.80 19.46 1.49
CA THR A 158 11.69 19.02 2.57
C THR A 158 11.20 19.51 3.91
N MET A 159 11.27 18.64 4.93
CA MET A 159 10.98 18.97 6.33
C MET A 159 12.17 18.54 7.18
N SER A 160 12.54 19.28 8.24
CA SER A 160 13.63 18.86 9.15
C SER A 160 13.31 17.53 9.83
N LYS A 161 14.33 16.79 10.26
CA LYS A 161 14.11 15.47 10.89
C LYS A 161 13.38 15.61 12.22
N GLU A 162 13.68 16.67 12.96
CA GLU A 162 13.07 17.02 14.22
C GLU A 162 11.59 17.32 14.01
N ALA A 163 11.25 18.13 13.01
CA ALA A 163 9.85 18.40 12.66
C ALA A 163 9.13 17.11 12.21
N ALA A 164 9.77 16.28 11.39
CA ALA A 164 9.20 15.00 10.96
C ALA A 164 8.92 14.08 12.16
N LEU A 165 9.85 13.97 13.10
CA LEU A 165 9.65 13.22 14.35
C LEU A 165 8.51 13.80 15.18
N SER A 166 8.45 15.13 15.35
CA SER A 166 7.35 15.80 16.06
C SER A 166 5.99 15.47 15.44
N PHE A 167 5.88 15.49 14.10
CA PHE A 167 4.64 15.12 13.42
C PHE A 167 4.33 13.62 13.48
N ILE A 168 5.34 12.75 13.54
CA ILE A 168 5.12 11.31 13.81
C ILE A 168 4.50 11.13 15.20
N PHE A 169 5.06 11.76 16.24
CA PHE A 169 4.50 11.73 17.59
C PHE A 169 3.09 12.32 17.64
N LEU A 170 2.86 13.45 16.96
CA LEU A 170 1.53 14.04 16.84
C LEU A 170 0.54 13.08 16.16
N GLY A 171 0.93 12.46 15.04
CA GLY A 171 0.11 11.48 14.35
C GLY A 171 -0.25 10.28 15.22
N TYR A 172 0.69 9.80 16.04
CA TYR A 172 0.42 8.75 17.03
C TYR A 172 -0.52 9.20 18.15
N ALA A 173 -0.29 10.38 18.71
CA ALA A 173 -1.15 10.95 19.75
C ALA A 173 -2.59 11.12 19.23
N LEU A 174 -2.76 11.69 18.04
CA LEU A 174 -4.06 11.82 17.38
C LEU A 174 -4.70 10.46 17.10
N THR A 175 -3.91 9.45 16.71
CA THR A 175 -4.43 8.09 16.52
C THR A 175 -4.94 7.49 17.83
N ALA A 176 -4.21 7.69 18.94
CA ALA A 176 -4.63 7.21 20.26
C ALA A 176 -5.92 7.89 20.72
N VAL A 177 -6.01 9.22 20.53
CA VAL A 177 -7.23 10.00 20.80
C VAL A 177 -8.38 9.51 19.94
N SER A 178 -8.18 9.35 18.62
CA SER A 178 -9.19 8.84 17.71
C SER A 178 -9.67 7.47 18.15
N ILE A 179 -8.78 6.51 18.49
CA ILE A 179 -9.18 5.17 18.97
C ILE A 179 -10.03 5.28 20.24
N TYR A 180 -9.61 6.08 21.21
CA TYR A 180 -10.34 6.26 22.46
C TYR A 180 -11.73 6.87 22.24
N LYS A 181 -11.83 7.86 21.34
CA LYS A 181 -13.04 8.61 21.03
C LYS A 181 -13.89 8.04 19.91
N THR A 182 -13.46 6.99 19.20
CA THR A 182 -14.17 6.44 18.03
C THR A 182 -15.59 6.00 18.39
N LYS A 183 -15.81 5.51 19.62
CA LYS A 183 -17.15 5.12 20.09
C LYS A 183 -18.13 6.29 20.12
N ASP A 184 -17.65 7.47 20.52
CA ASP A 184 -18.46 8.68 20.63
C ASP A 184 -18.50 9.45 19.30
N TYR A 185 -17.43 9.33 18.50
CA TYR A 185 -17.22 10.07 17.25
C TYR A 185 -16.69 9.15 16.14
N PRO A 186 -17.56 8.39 15.47
CA PRO A 186 -17.16 7.40 14.45
C PRO A 186 -16.40 8.01 13.26
N HIS A 187 -16.63 9.29 12.96
CA HIS A 187 -15.99 10.03 11.87
C HIS A 187 -14.50 10.33 12.12
N LEU A 188 -13.97 10.15 13.32
CA LEU A 188 -12.55 10.36 13.62
C LEU A 188 -11.63 9.31 12.96
N MET A 189 -12.22 8.26 12.34
CA MET A 189 -11.57 7.24 11.51
C MET A 189 -10.12 6.97 11.92
N PRO A 190 -9.86 6.18 12.98
CA PRO A 190 -8.52 6.05 13.56
C PRO A 190 -7.46 5.48 12.61
N PHE A 191 -7.88 4.87 11.50
CA PHE A 191 -7.02 4.23 10.52
C PHE A 191 -7.37 4.64 9.09
N ASP A 192 -6.46 4.37 8.18
CA ASP A 192 -6.59 4.48 6.72
C ASP A 192 -6.92 5.89 6.22
N ALA A 193 -8.13 6.38 6.44
CA ALA A 193 -8.61 7.67 5.95
C ALA A 193 -8.44 8.82 6.98
N GLY A 194 -8.29 8.55 8.27
CA GLY A 194 -8.19 9.63 9.27
C GLY A 194 -7.04 10.63 8.99
N ILE A 195 -7.26 11.92 9.31
CA ILE A 195 -6.23 12.97 9.21
C ILE A 195 -4.98 12.58 10.00
N ASN A 196 -5.16 11.93 11.16
CA ASN A 196 -4.08 11.37 11.97
C ASN A 196 -3.19 10.42 11.14
N MET A 197 -3.78 9.58 10.28
CA MET A 197 -3.04 8.63 9.44
C MET A 197 -2.34 9.33 8.27
N ILE A 198 -2.94 10.39 7.73
CA ILE A 198 -2.32 11.24 6.70
C ILE A 198 -1.07 11.91 7.24
N ILE A 199 -1.18 12.56 8.42
CA ILE A 199 -0.04 13.21 9.09
C ILE A 199 1.03 12.18 9.41
N LEU A 200 0.65 11.04 10.03
CA LEU A 200 1.59 9.99 10.42
C LEU A 200 2.35 9.44 9.22
N SER A 201 1.63 9.03 8.16
CA SER A 201 2.23 8.35 7.01
C SER A 201 3.10 9.29 6.17
N THR A 202 2.66 10.53 5.99
CA THR A 202 3.44 11.56 5.27
C THR A 202 4.71 11.92 6.04
N SER A 203 4.63 12.04 7.36
CA SER A 203 5.78 12.38 8.20
C SER A 203 6.79 11.25 8.29
N ILE A 204 6.33 10.00 8.36
CA ILE A 204 7.20 8.82 8.25
C ILE A 204 7.93 8.84 6.90
N PHE A 205 7.21 9.03 5.79
CA PHE A 205 7.83 9.12 4.47
C PHE A 205 8.90 10.22 4.41
N LEU A 206 8.58 11.43 4.89
CA LEU A 206 9.51 12.57 4.87
C LEU A 206 10.72 12.39 5.79
N PHE A 207 10.53 11.73 6.94
CA PHE A 207 11.63 11.36 7.84
C PHE A 207 12.63 10.45 7.10
N PHE A 208 12.13 9.37 6.49
CA PHE A 208 12.95 8.39 5.79
C PHE A 208 13.55 8.93 4.48
N ALA A 209 12.86 9.83 3.79
CA ALA A 209 13.36 10.46 2.57
C ALA A 209 14.63 11.32 2.80
N ARG A 210 14.93 11.71 4.05
CA ARG A 210 16.12 12.49 4.44
C ARG A 210 17.15 11.70 5.24
N THR A 211 16.93 10.42 5.46
CA THR A 211 17.89 9.57 6.16
C THR A 211 18.73 8.83 5.15
N ASP A 212 19.98 9.28 4.99
CA ASP A 212 21.01 8.51 4.30
C ASP A 212 21.41 7.34 5.20
N PHE A 213 20.71 6.22 5.06
CA PHE A 213 21.15 4.96 5.67
C PHE A 213 22.33 4.44 4.86
N THR A 214 23.54 4.65 5.37
CA THR A 214 24.70 3.89 4.93
C THR A 214 24.60 2.49 5.52
N VAL A 215 23.85 1.62 4.83
CA VAL A 215 23.83 0.20 5.14
C VAL A 215 25.25 -0.32 4.90
N SER A 216 25.95 -0.73 5.96
CA SER A 216 27.29 -1.33 5.82
C SER A 216 27.21 -2.49 4.83
N ARG A 217 28.26 -2.71 4.02
CA ARG A 217 28.28 -3.75 2.97
C ARG A 217 27.91 -5.16 3.47
N GLY A 218 27.96 -5.41 4.79
CA GLY A 218 27.59 -6.66 5.44
C GLY A 218 26.11 -6.82 5.81
N VAL A 219 25.29 -5.76 5.84
CA VAL A 219 23.86 -5.87 6.17
C VAL A 219 23.07 -6.15 4.87
N THR A 220 23.16 -7.39 4.41
CA THR A 220 22.46 -7.88 3.20
C THR A 220 21.01 -8.28 3.46
N LEU A 221 20.59 -8.34 4.73
CA LEU A 221 19.29 -8.86 5.12
C LEU A 221 18.13 -7.93 4.72
N ILE A 222 18.26 -6.61 4.92
CA ILE A 222 17.18 -5.65 4.61
C ILE A 222 16.86 -5.66 3.11
N PRO A 223 17.84 -5.52 2.19
CA PRO A 223 17.55 -5.60 0.75
C PRO A 223 17.02 -6.97 0.32
N LEU A 224 17.48 -8.06 0.96
CA LEU A 224 17.02 -9.41 0.67
C LEU A 224 15.53 -9.58 1.04
N ILE A 225 15.16 -9.20 2.27
CA ILE A 225 13.76 -9.27 2.73
C ILE A 225 12.88 -8.34 1.90
N SER A 226 13.34 -7.11 1.63
CA SER A 226 12.57 -6.09 0.90
C SER A 226 12.04 -6.60 -0.45
N LYS A 227 12.85 -7.35 -1.21
CA LYS A 227 12.47 -7.94 -2.51
C LYS A 227 11.28 -8.89 -2.42
N HIS A 228 11.08 -9.53 -1.27
CA HIS A 228 10.06 -10.56 -1.05
C HIS A 228 8.82 -10.02 -0.30
N THR A 229 8.82 -8.74 0.11
CA THR A 229 7.72 -8.14 0.87
C THR A 229 6.37 -8.15 0.14
N TYR A 230 6.37 -8.05 -1.19
CA TYR A 230 5.15 -8.16 -1.98
C TYR A 230 4.56 -9.57 -1.93
N GLY A 231 5.39 -10.62 -2.04
CA GLY A 231 4.93 -12.00 -1.89
C GLY A 231 4.44 -12.30 -0.48
N VAL A 232 5.15 -11.80 0.55
CA VAL A 232 4.70 -11.87 1.96
C VAL A 232 3.30 -11.25 2.10
N TYR A 233 3.11 -10.05 1.54
CA TYR A 233 1.81 -9.40 1.54
C TYR A 233 0.72 -10.24 0.86
N LEU A 234 1.01 -10.94 -0.22
CA LEU A 234 0.00 -11.72 -0.92
C LEU A 234 -0.42 -12.99 -0.16
N ILE A 235 0.52 -13.66 0.52
CA ILE A 235 0.27 -14.96 1.13
C ILE A 235 -0.09 -14.91 2.63
N HIS A 236 0.23 -13.83 3.34
CA HIS A 236 0.15 -13.81 4.81
C HIS A 236 -1.22 -14.18 5.40
N MET A 237 -2.33 -13.77 4.79
CA MET A 237 -3.67 -14.13 5.27
C MET A 237 -3.93 -15.64 5.17
N ALA A 238 -3.39 -16.29 4.13
CA ALA A 238 -3.49 -17.73 4.01
C ALA A 238 -2.71 -18.45 5.11
N ILE A 239 -1.50 -17.98 5.39
CA ILE A 239 -0.65 -18.52 6.46
C ILE A 239 -1.30 -18.28 7.81
N LEU A 240 -1.83 -17.09 8.05
CA LEU A 240 -2.54 -16.73 9.27
C LEU A 240 -3.70 -17.69 9.56
N ASN A 241 -4.50 -18.03 8.54
CA ASN A 241 -5.59 -19.00 8.66
C ASN A 241 -5.13 -20.42 9.03
N VAL A 242 -3.91 -20.81 8.66
CA VAL A 242 -3.35 -22.11 9.05
C VAL A 242 -2.83 -22.06 10.47
N ILE A 243 -2.12 -20.98 10.84
CA ILE A 243 -1.37 -20.95 12.09
C ILE A 243 -2.17 -20.43 13.29
N TYR A 244 -3.28 -19.70 13.08
CA TYR A 244 -3.97 -19.03 14.18
C TYR A 244 -4.44 -20.01 15.28
N ILE A 245 -4.82 -21.23 14.90
CA ILE A 245 -5.29 -22.26 15.82
C ILE A 245 -4.23 -22.65 16.87
N TYR A 246 -2.94 -22.53 16.54
CA TYR A 246 -1.84 -22.91 17.44
C TYR A 246 -1.52 -21.82 18.47
N PHE A 247 -2.07 -20.61 18.32
CA PHE A 247 -1.80 -19.47 19.18
C PHE A 247 -3.04 -19.02 19.97
N MET A 248 -3.98 -19.92 20.24
CA MET A 248 -5.19 -19.65 21.04
C MET A 248 -4.95 -19.84 22.55
N THR A 249 -4.00 -19.12 23.15
CA THR A 249 -3.75 -19.16 24.61
C THR A 249 -4.52 -18.07 25.36
N ARG A 250 -4.52 -18.08 26.71
CA ARG A 250 -5.14 -16.99 27.50
C ARG A 250 -4.39 -15.65 27.41
N ASN A 251 -3.11 -15.64 27.04
CA ASN A 251 -2.32 -14.40 27.00
C ASN A 251 -2.37 -13.76 25.60
N ILE A 252 -3.22 -12.74 25.46
CA ILE A 252 -3.47 -12.06 24.18
C ILE A 252 -2.19 -11.42 23.61
N VAL A 253 -1.34 -10.83 24.45
CA VAL A 253 -0.12 -10.14 24.00
C VAL A 253 0.87 -11.15 23.45
N TYR A 254 1.08 -12.25 24.18
CA TYR A 254 1.94 -13.35 23.74
C TYR A 254 1.44 -13.94 22.41
N ASN A 255 0.14 -14.23 22.30
CA ASN A 255 -0.45 -14.78 21.08
C ASN A 255 -0.26 -13.84 19.89
N ALA A 256 -0.56 -12.55 20.06
CA ALA A 256 -0.43 -11.57 19.00
C ALA A 256 1.02 -11.46 18.52
N PHE A 257 1.97 -11.36 19.45
CA PHE A 257 3.40 -11.25 19.11
C PHE A 257 3.91 -12.50 18.38
N MET A 258 3.67 -13.69 18.95
CA MET A 258 4.10 -14.95 18.35
C MET A 258 3.46 -15.19 16.98
N MET A 259 2.18 -14.91 16.84
CA MET A 259 1.46 -15.04 15.58
C MET A 259 1.99 -14.08 14.51
N ILE A 260 2.31 -12.83 14.85
CA ILE A 260 2.93 -11.87 13.92
C ILE A 260 4.30 -12.38 13.47
N CYS A 261 5.16 -12.79 14.40
CA CYS A 261 6.50 -13.31 14.09
C CYS A 261 6.43 -14.57 13.23
N ALA A 262 5.61 -15.56 13.63
CA ALA A 262 5.45 -16.81 12.89
C ALA A 262 4.86 -16.58 11.50
N CYS A 263 3.80 -15.77 11.39
CA CYS A 263 3.19 -15.42 10.11
C CYS A 263 4.21 -14.75 9.18
N PHE A 264 4.97 -13.78 9.69
CA PHE A 264 5.98 -13.09 8.90
C PHE A 264 7.09 -14.04 8.42
N ILE A 265 7.66 -14.85 9.31
CA ILE A 265 8.75 -15.78 8.96
C ILE A 265 8.28 -16.82 7.95
N ILE A 266 7.14 -17.47 8.19
CA ILE A 266 6.61 -18.51 7.29
C ILE A 266 6.25 -17.90 5.94
N SER A 267 5.58 -16.73 5.93
CA SER A 267 5.25 -16.02 4.69
C SER A 267 6.51 -15.61 3.93
N LEU A 268 7.57 -15.20 4.64
CA LEU A 268 8.85 -14.82 4.02
C LEU A 268 9.56 -16.02 3.39
N ILE A 269 9.56 -17.18 4.07
CA ILE A 269 10.13 -18.41 3.53
C ILE A 269 9.37 -18.84 2.26
N ILE A 270 8.04 -18.90 2.33
CA ILE A 270 7.21 -19.26 1.17
C ILE A 270 7.40 -18.24 0.05
N SER A 271 7.49 -16.96 0.38
CA SER A 271 7.71 -15.90 -0.59
C SER A 271 9.07 -16.05 -1.29
N TYR A 272 10.14 -16.29 -0.51
CA TYR A 272 11.48 -16.53 -1.04
C TYR A 272 11.53 -17.73 -2.00
N VAL A 273 10.88 -18.84 -1.63
CA VAL A 273 10.84 -20.06 -2.45
C VAL A 273 10.05 -19.79 -3.74
N THR A 274 8.84 -19.24 -3.62
CA THR A 274 7.94 -18.97 -4.76
C THR A 274 8.55 -17.97 -5.74
N ASP A 275 9.16 -16.89 -5.22
CA ASP A 275 9.78 -15.86 -6.03
C ASP A 275 10.96 -16.42 -6.83
N ASN A 276 11.82 -17.23 -6.22
CA ASN A 276 13.01 -17.77 -6.88
C ASN A 276 12.69 -18.92 -7.85
N ILE A 277 11.72 -19.76 -7.53
CA ILE A 277 11.37 -20.91 -8.37
C ILE A 277 10.50 -20.48 -9.56
N LEU A 278 9.47 -19.67 -9.33
CA LEU A 278 8.45 -19.37 -10.35
C LEU A 278 8.62 -17.96 -10.92
N ILE A 279 8.53 -16.93 -10.07
CA ILE A 279 8.34 -15.56 -10.54
C ILE A 279 9.60 -15.02 -11.24
N ASN A 280 10.78 -15.22 -10.67
CA ASN A 280 12.03 -14.75 -11.26
C ASN A 280 12.28 -15.43 -12.62
N ARG A 281 11.92 -16.71 -12.78
CA ARG A 281 12.03 -17.40 -14.06
C ARG A 281 11.09 -16.82 -15.12
N ILE A 282 9.82 -16.62 -14.77
CA ILE A 282 8.82 -16.06 -15.70
C ILE A 282 9.18 -14.62 -16.09
N THR A 283 9.60 -13.80 -15.12
CA THR A 283 10.00 -12.41 -15.40
C THR A 283 11.26 -12.33 -16.27
N MET A 284 12.26 -13.20 -16.06
CA MET A 284 13.42 -13.28 -16.95
C MET A 284 13.04 -13.65 -18.39
N LEU A 285 12.18 -14.66 -18.57
CA LEU A 285 11.72 -15.09 -19.89
C LEU A 285 10.93 -13.99 -20.63
N SER A 286 10.24 -13.13 -19.89
CA SER A 286 9.51 -11.99 -20.46
C SER A 286 10.40 -10.80 -20.88
N GLY A 287 11.72 -10.89 -20.66
CA GLY A 287 12.67 -9.80 -20.93
C GLY A 287 12.58 -8.62 -19.95
N VAL A 288 11.67 -8.67 -18.98
CA VAL A 288 11.49 -7.66 -17.93
C VAL A 288 12.18 -8.15 -16.66
N SER A 289 13.49 -7.91 -16.53
CA SER A 289 14.18 -8.29 -15.30
C SER A 289 13.68 -7.45 -14.11
N ARG A 290 13.39 -8.12 -12.99
CA ARG A 290 13.13 -7.47 -11.69
C ARG A 290 14.39 -6.88 -11.04
N ILE A 291 15.58 -7.28 -11.51
CA ILE A 291 16.81 -7.23 -10.70
C ILE A 291 17.57 -5.90 -10.82
N LEU A 292 17.22 -4.98 -11.73
CA LEU A 292 17.93 -3.71 -11.86
C LEU A 292 16.99 -2.51 -11.76
N SER A 293 16.66 -2.16 -10.51
CA SER A 293 16.49 -0.77 -10.11
C SER A 293 17.65 -0.39 -9.18
N THR A 294 18.89 -0.49 -9.69
CA THR A 294 19.93 0.42 -9.20
C THR A 294 19.48 1.81 -9.65
N PRO A 295 19.29 2.78 -8.72
CA PRO A 295 19.13 4.16 -9.14
C PRO A 295 20.40 4.52 -9.91
N ASP A 296 20.25 5.03 -11.14
CA ASP A 296 21.32 5.76 -11.79
C ASP A 296 21.74 6.85 -10.80
N ARG A 297 22.94 6.68 -10.21
CA ARG A 297 23.57 7.73 -9.42
C ARG A 297 23.82 8.88 -10.38
N LYS A 298 23.06 9.96 -10.24
CA LYS A 298 23.47 11.31 -10.57
C LYS A 298 23.57 12.09 -9.29
#